data_AF-A0A4Q3FV70-F1
#
_entry.id   AF-A0A4Q3FV70-F1
#
_cell.length_a   1.000
_cell.length_b   1.000
_cell.length_c   1.000
_cell.angle_alpha   90.00
_cell.angle_beta   90.00
_cell.angle_gamma   90.00
#
_symmetry.space_group_name_H-M   'P 1'
#
loop_
_entity.id
_entity.type
_entity.pdbx_description
1 polymer ?
#
loop_
_entity_poly.entity_id
_entity_poly.type
_entity_poly.pdbx_seq_one_letter_code
_entity_poly.pdbx_strand_id
1 'polypeptide(L)'
;LEAMALGCPVVSSRGGSLPEVLGDAALFVDPDDLDQFSATLADLIADDAMRDRMVRAGKDRAAQFTWRTAVDQFDGIIRDFIASNGDRVRVQGQS
;
A
#
# COMPACT_ATOMS: atom_id res chain seq x y z
N LEU A 1 5.41 2.70 -4.80
CA LEU A 1 6.00 2.63 -3.43
C LEU A 1 7.40 3.24 -3.37
N GLU A 2 8.32 2.90 -4.29
CA GLU A 2 9.69 3.48 -4.31
C GLU A 2 9.69 5.01 -4.40
N ALA A 3 8.93 5.57 -5.36
CA ALA A 3 8.76 7.02 -5.48
C ALA A 3 8.28 7.66 -4.17
N MET A 4 7.26 7.08 -3.54
CA MET A 4 6.71 7.52 -2.26
C MET A 4 7.75 7.48 -1.13
N ALA A 5 8.54 6.41 -1.03
CA ALA A 5 9.59 6.28 -0.03
C ALA A 5 10.69 7.35 -0.19
N LEU A 6 11.00 7.72 -1.44
CA LEU A 6 11.95 8.78 -1.79
C LEU A 6 11.36 10.20 -1.63
N GLY A 7 10.10 10.32 -1.24
CA GLY A 7 9.41 11.61 -1.11
C GLY A 7 9.04 12.24 -2.45
N CYS A 8 8.86 11.44 -3.49
CA CYS A 8 8.29 11.87 -4.76
C CYS A 8 6.77 11.60 -4.74
N PRO A 9 5.92 12.63 -4.89
CA PRO A 9 4.47 12.44 -4.97
C PRO A 9 4.10 11.68 -6.25
N VAL A 10 3.01 10.90 -6.21
CA VAL A 10 2.63 9.99 -7.30
C VAL A 10 1.30 10.42 -7.90
N VAL A 11 1.29 10.61 -9.22
CA VAL A 11 0.07 10.64 -10.05
C VAL A 11 -0.02 9.30 -10.78
N SER A 12 -1.17 8.65 -10.73
CA SER A 12 -1.35 7.29 -11.25
C SER A 12 -2.75 7.11 -11.84
N SER A 13 -2.94 6.11 -12.69
CA SER A 13 -4.29 5.65 -13.05
C SER A 13 -4.87 4.73 -11.97
N ARG A 14 -6.20 4.53 -12.00
CA ARG A 14 -6.90 3.55 -11.14
C ARG A 14 -6.79 2.08 -11.62
N GLY A 15 -5.85 1.78 -12.51
CA GLY A 15 -5.73 0.44 -13.10
C GLY A 15 -5.06 -0.59 -12.19
N GLY A 16 -5.50 -1.86 -12.29
CA GLY A 16 -4.85 -2.99 -11.63
C GLY A 16 -4.85 -2.86 -10.10
N SER A 17 -3.72 -3.17 -9.47
CA SER A 17 -3.53 -3.12 -8.01
C SER A 17 -3.15 -1.74 -7.47
N LEU A 18 -3.13 -0.71 -8.31
CA LEU A 18 -2.64 0.62 -7.94
C LEU A 18 -3.53 1.32 -6.91
N PRO A 19 -4.87 1.29 -7.00
CA PRO A 19 -5.74 1.81 -5.95
C PRO A 19 -5.45 1.17 -4.58
N GLU A 20 -5.27 -0.15 -4.56
CA GLU A 20 -5.03 -0.91 -3.33
C GLU A 20 -3.64 -0.66 -2.78
N VAL A 21 -2.61 -0.52 -3.61
CA VAL A 21 -1.24 -0.30 -3.14
C VAL A 21 -1.01 1.15 -2.74
N LEU A 22 -1.49 2.10 -3.53
CA LEU A 22 -1.21 3.53 -3.31
C LEU A 22 -2.19 4.17 -2.32
N GLY A 23 -3.42 3.67 -2.20
CA GLY A 23 -4.44 4.24 -1.33
C GLY A 23 -4.65 5.74 -1.57
N ASP A 24 -4.95 6.50 -0.52
CA ASP A 24 -5.15 7.96 -0.61
C ASP A 24 -3.83 8.77 -0.73
N ALA A 25 -2.69 8.10 -0.86
CA ALA A 25 -1.37 8.73 -0.96
C ALA A 25 -0.95 9.05 -2.41
N ALA A 26 -1.81 8.80 -3.39
CA ALA A 26 -1.61 9.15 -4.78
C ALA A 26 -2.81 9.92 -5.35
N LEU A 27 -2.54 10.73 -6.37
CA LEU A 27 -3.59 11.37 -7.16
C LEU A 27 -3.97 10.44 -8.30
N PHE A 28 -5.25 10.15 -8.42
CA PHE A 28 -5.76 9.24 -9.43
C PHE A 28 -6.43 9.97 -10.57
N VAL A 29 -6.02 9.63 -11.78
CA VAL A 29 -6.57 10.16 -13.02
C VAL A 29 -7.07 9.02 -13.92
N ASP A 30 -7.95 9.35 -14.85
CA ASP A 30 -8.37 8.40 -15.89
C ASP A 30 -7.20 8.14 -16.85
N PRO A 31 -6.82 6.88 -17.12
CA PRO A 31 -5.74 6.58 -18.06
C PRO A 31 -6.00 7.06 -19.50
N ASP A 32 -7.27 7.24 -19.89
CA ASP A 32 -7.65 7.69 -21.23
C ASP A 32 -7.83 9.22 -21.32
N ASP A 33 -7.63 9.96 -20.21
CA ASP A 33 -7.75 11.42 -20.13
C ASP A 33 -6.37 12.10 -19.92
N LEU A 34 -5.69 12.38 -21.05
CA LEU A 34 -4.39 13.06 -21.06
C LEU A 34 -4.44 14.50 -20.55
N ASP A 35 -5.56 15.18 -20.73
CA ASP A 35 -5.73 16.57 -20.31
C ASP A 35 -5.83 16.64 -18.78
N GLN A 36 -6.59 15.73 -18.17
CA GLN A 36 -6.64 15.57 -16.72
C GLN A 36 -5.27 15.21 -16.14
N PHE A 37 -4.52 14.32 -16.78
CA PHE A 37 -3.16 13.95 -16.33
C PHE A 37 -2.24 15.18 -16.29
N SER A 38 -2.25 15.98 -17.36
CA SER A 38 -1.42 17.17 -17.51
C SER A 38 -1.82 18.26 -16.51
N ALA A 39 -3.11 18.51 -16.34
CA ALA A 39 -3.62 19.47 -15.36
C ALA A 39 -3.24 19.07 -13.93
N THR A 40 -3.39 17.79 -13.57
CA THR A 40 -3.05 17.27 -12.24
C THR A 40 -1.56 17.45 -11.93
N LEU A 41 -0.68 17.21 -12.92
CA LEU A 41 0.75 17.46 -12.77
C LEU A 41 1.05 18.96 -12.60
N ALA A 42 0.41 19.83 -13.38
CA ALA A 42 0.58 21.27 -13.29
C ALA A 42 0.18 21.79 -11.90
N ASP A 43 -0.98 21.35 -11.39
CA ASP A 43 -1.47 21.70 -10.05
C ASP A 43 -0.50 21.23 -8.96
N LEU A 44 -0.01 19.99 -9.06
CA LEU A 44 0.95 19.43 -8.10
C LEU A 44 2.30 20.15 -8.10
N ILE A 45 2.73 20.68 -9.23
CA ILE A 45 3.96 21.48 -9.36
C ILE A 45 3.74 22.89 -8.78
N ALA A 46 2.57 23.48 -9.01
CA ALA A 46 2.25 24.86 -8.61
C ALA A 46 1.83 25.00 -7.14
N ASP A 47 1.20 24.00 -6.54
CA ASP A 47 0.75 24.01 -5.15
C ASP A 47 1.73 23.25 -4.24
N ASP A 48 2.63 24.02 -3.60
CA ASP A 48 3.60 23.52 -2.63
C ASP A 48 2.94 22.81 -1.44
N ALA A 49 1.79 23.29 -0.97
CA ALA A 49 1.09 22.69 0.16
C ALA A 49 0.47 21.34 -0.21
N MET A 50 -0.10 21.23 -1.41
CA MET A 50 -0.56 19.96 -1.97
C MET A 50 0.60 18.98 -2.12
N ARG A 51 1.72 19.42 -2.69
CA ARG A 51 2.91 18.60 -2.84
C ARG A 51 3.41 18.07 -1.50
N ASP A 52 3.55 18.92 -0.48
CA ASP A 52 4.01 18.52 0.85
C ASP A 52 3.06 17.54 1.54
N ARG A 53 1.74 17.68 1.35
CA ARG A 53 0.75 16.71 1.82
C ARG A 53 0.95 15.35 1.16
N MET A 54 1.09 15.33 -0.17
CA MET A 54 1.26 14.09 -0.93
C MET A 54 2.58 13.38 -0.61
N VAL A 55 3.67 14.14 -0.41
CA VAL A 55 4.96 13.59 0.02
C VAL A 55 4.86 12.90 1.38
N ARG A 56 4.16 13.53 2.33
CA ARG A 56 3.96 12.98 3.68
C ARG A 56 3.11 11.71 3.64
N ALA A 57 1.95 11.79 2.98
CA ALA A 57 1.06 10.64 2.81
C ALA A 57 1.78 9.48 2.10
N GLY A 58 2.59 9.78 1.07
CA GLY A 58 3.40 8.79 0.37
C GLY A 58 4.39 8.09 1.29
N LYS A 59 5.18 8.83 2.07
CA LYS A 59 6.15 8.24 3.02
C LYS A 59 5.45 7.36 4.05
N ASP A 60 4.34 7.83 4.62
CA ASP A 60 3.54 7.06 5.59
C ASP A 60 2.96 5.79 4.97
N ARG A 61 2.51 5.86 3.70
CA ARG A 61 2.03 4.69 2.96
C ARG A 61 3.14 3.70 2.69
N ALA A 62 4.29 4.16 2.19
CA ALA A 62 5.42 3.30 1.85
C ALA A 62 5.98 2.57 3.08
N ALA A 63 5.97 3.21 4.25
CA ALA A 63 6.41 2.61 5.51
C ALA A 63 5.55 1.41 5.96
N GLN A 64 4.34 1.23 5.41
CA GLN A 64 3.49 0.08 5.69
C GLN A 64 3.89 -1.17 4.87
N PHE A 65 4.61 -0.99 3.77
CA PHE A 65 4.99 -2.07 2.85
C PHE A 65 6.46 -2.46 3.03
N THR A 66 6.80 -2.94 4.22
CA THR A 66 8.15 -3.46 4.50
C THR A 66 8.21 -4.97 4.40
N TRP A 67 9.38 -5.51 4.05
CA TRP A 67 9.64 -6.95 4.12
C TRP A 67 9.43 -7.51 5.53
N ARG A 68 9.77 -6.73 6.57
CA ARG A 68 9.56 -7.16 7.96
C ARG A 68 8.08 -7.35 8.27
N THR A 69 7.23 -6.41 7.85
CA THR A 69 5.77 -6.52 7.99
C THR A 69 5.23 -7.78 7.30
N ALA A 70 5.72 -8.11 6.10
CA ALA A 70 5.31 -9.32 5.39
C ALA A 70 5.72 -10.60 6.13
N VAL A 71 6.96 -10.64 6.64
CA VAL A 71 7.46 -11.78 7.44
C VAL A 71 6.65 -11.94 8.73
N ASP A 72 6.42 -10.85 9.46
CA ASP A 72 5.67 -10.88 10.73
C ASP A 72 4.24 -11.39 10.53
N GLN A 73 3.56 -10.94 9.47
CA GLN A 73 2.22 -11.41 9.11
C GLN A 73 2.21 -12.90 8.75
N PHE A 74 3.18 -13.34 7.95
CA PHE A 74 3.29 -14.73 7.53
C PHE A 74 3.61 -15.68 8.70
N ASP A 75 4.55 -15.30 9.57
CA ASP A 75 4.88 -16.06 10.78
C ASP A 75 3.68 -16.20 11.72
N GLY A 76 2.90 -15.12 11.89
CA GLY A 76 1.66 -15.15 12.66
C GLY A 76 0.66 -16.19 12.14
N ILE A 77 0.39 -16.19 10.83
CA ILE A 77 -0.52 -17.15 10.20
C ILE A 77 -0.04 -18.59 10.41
N ILE A 78 1.27 -18.85 10.27
CA ILE A 78 1.84 -20.18 10.50
C ILE A 78 1.67 -20.61 11.96
N ARG A 79 1.96 -19.72 12.92
CA ARG A 79 1.82 -20.03 14.36
C ARG A 79 0.36 -20.32 14.72
N ASP A 80 -0.57 -19.52 14.23
CA ASP A 80 -2.00 -19.70 14.46
C ASP A 80 -2.50 -21.02 13.89
N PHE A 81 -2.03 -21.39 12.69
CA PHE A 81 -2.36 -22.67 12.07
C PHE A 81 -1.82 -23.85 12.89
N ILE A 82 -0.55 -23.79 13.33
CA ILE A 82 0.06 -24.84 14.16
C ILE A 82 -0.68 -24.99 15.50
N ALA A 83 -1.03 -23.88 16.15
CA ALA A 83 -1.78 -23.90 17.41
C ALA A 83 -3.17 -24.52 17.23
N SER A 84 -3.91 -24.10 16.20
CA SER A 84 -5.28 -24.56 15.93
C SER A 84 -5.35 -26.05 15.54
N ASN A 85 -4.33 -26.57 14.84
CA ASN A 85 -4.27 -28.00 14.48
C ASN A 85 -3.64 -28.87 15.57
N GLY A 86 -2.75 -28.33 16.40
CA GLY A 86 -2.20 -29.04 17.57
C GLY A 86 -3.27 -29.44 18.57
N ASP A 87 -4.30 -28.62 18.74
CA ASP A 87 -5.45 -28.92 19.60
C ASP A 87 -6.38 -30.00 19.01
N ARG A 88 -6.49 -30.08 17.67
CA ARG A 88 -7.34 -31.08 17.00
C ARG A 88 -6.77 -32.49 17.01
N VAL A 89 -5.45 -32.63 16.92
CA VAL A 89 -4.78 -33.95 16.93
C VAL A 89 -4.83 -34.61 18.31
N ARG A 90 -4.85 -33.83 19.39
CA ARG A 90 -4.92 -34.37 20.77
C ARG A 90 -6.29 -34.95 21.14
N VAL A 91 -7.36 -34.52 20.48
CA VAL A 91 -8.74 -34.97 20.78
C VAL A 91 -9.06 -36.32 20.11
N GLN A 92 -8.38 -36.70 19.01
CA GLN A 92 -8.62 -37.95 18.28
C GLN A 92 -7.74 -39.14 18.74
N GLY A 93 -6.84 -38.95 19.70
CA GLY A 93 -5.91 -39.98 20.20
C GLY A 93 -6.35 -40.73 21.46
N GLN A 94 -7.56 -40.48 21.98
CA GLN A 94 -8.12 -41.24 23.10
C GLN A 94 -9.41 -41.93 22.68
N SER A 95 -9.29 -43.13 22.12
CA SER A 95 -10.34 -44.15 21.98
C SER A 95 -9.71 -45.52 21.90
#